data_AF-A0A7K2PPI5-F1
#
_entry.id   AF-A0A7K2PPI5-F1
#
_cell.length_a   1.000
_cell.length_b   1.000
_cell.length_c   1.000
_cell.angle_alpha   90.00
_cell.angle_beta   90.00
_cell.angle_gamma   90.00
#
_symmetry.space_group_name_H-M   'P 1'
#
loop_
_entity.id
_entity.type
_entity.pdbx_description
1 polymer ?
#
loop_
_entity_poly.entity_id
_entity_poly.type
_entity_poly.pdbx_seq_one_letter_code
_entity_poly.pdbx_strand_id
1 'polypeptide(L)'
;AASAVRRADVRSSAELRALLRAGTAVPELRCSGTVDGLAEALPRLPGLRSLVLSDDPSLVALPELAGCRSLRSLRLLRCPNLRDLTALESSAVMFLDIDPWPNLPVPDDLRRTRWLSRVDLVTGGPRPRQGAVPAQLGAVFPEIRIRRRLHG
;
A
#
# COMPACT_ATOMS: atom_id res chain seq x y z
N ALA A 1 -30.13 9.74 -2.97
CA ALA A 1 -29.09 9.45 -1.96
C ALA A 1 -28.08 8.50 -2.60
N ALA A 2 -26.84 8.92 -2.82
CA ALA A 2 -25.81 8.02 -3.33
C ALA A 2 -25.55 6.95 -2.28
N SER A 3 -25.84 5.68 -2.60
CA SER A 3 -25.50 4.55 -1.73
C SER A 3 -23.99 4.56 -1.52
N ALA A 4 -23.53 4.77 -0.29
CA ALA A 4 -22.12 4.72 0.03
C ALA A 4 -21.76 3.28 0.41
N VAL A 5 -20.97 2.63 -0.44
CA VAL A 5 -20.43 1.31 -0.13
C VAL A 5 -19.19 1.53 0.73
N ARG A 6 -19.25 1.14 2.02
CA ARG A 6 -18.12 1.36 2.95
C ARG A 6 -16.83 0.72 2.47
N ARG A 7 -16.94 -0.40 1.75
CA ARG A 7 -15.83 -1.17 1.20
C ARG A 7 -16.24 -1.87 -0.08
N ALA A 8 -15.45 -1.75 -1.13
CA ALA A 8 -15.61 -2.51 -2.35
C ALA A 8 -14.45 -3.49 -2.54
N ASP A 9 -14.78 -4.70 -2.95
CA ASP A 9 -13.83 -5.74 -3.32
C ASP A 9 -13.88 -5.91 -4.83
N VAL A 10 -12.73 -5.86 -5.49
CA VAL A 10 -12.57 -6.06 -6.94
C VAL A 10 -11.54 -7.13 -7.22
N ARG A 11 -11.85 -8.01 -8.18
CA ARG A 11 -10.95 -9.09 -8.61
C ARG A 11 -10.52 -8.96 -10.06
N SER A 12 -11.02 -7.94 -10.76
CA SER A 12 -10.76 -7.72 -12.17
C SER A 12 -10.88 -6.23 -12.54
N SER A 13 -10.24 -5.85 -13.64
CA SER A 13 -10.38 -4.50 -14.20
C SER A 13 -11.82 -4.21 -14.67
N ALA A 14 -12.62 -5.24 -14.98
CA ALA A 14 -14.03 -5.09 -15.32
C ALA A 14 -14.88 -4.60 -14.13
N GLU A 15 -14.66 -5.20 -12.95
CA GLU A 15 -15.32 -4.79 -11.70
C GLU A 15 -14.89 -3.38 -11.27
N LEU A 16 -13.60 -3.07 -11.39
CA LEU A 16 -13.09 -1.72 -11.12
C LEU A 16 -13.75 -0.67 -12.02
N ARG A 17 -13.88 -0.95 -13.33
CA ARG A 17 -14.59 -0.06 -14.25
C ARG A 17 -16.09 0.03 -13.92
N ALA A 18 -16.72 -1.03 -13.43
CA ALA A 18 -18.10 -0.99 -12.99
C ALA A 18 -18.30 -0.06 -11.78
N LEU A 19 -17.39 -0.10 -10.80
CA LEU A 19 -17.40 0.83 -9.68
C LEU A 19 -17.26 2.28 -10.13
N LEU A 20 -16.34 2.56 -11.07
CA LEU A 20 -16.19 3.90 -11.63
C LEU A 20 -17.46 4.40 -12.31
N ARG A 21 -18.16 3.54 -13.07
CA ARG A 21 -19.44 3.88 -13.71
C ARG A 21 -20.56 4.10 -12.70
N ALA A 22 -20.57 3.35 -11.60
CA ALA A 22 -21.57 3.51 -10.54
C ALA A 22 -21.44 4.84 -9.79
N GLY A 23 -20.25 5.47 -9.82
CA GLY A 23 -19.99 6.75 -9.15
C GLY A 23 -20.14 6.68 -7.62
N THR A 24 -20.09 5.47 -7.07
CA THR A 24 -20.28 5.22 -5.64
C THR A 24 -19.05 5.68 -4.87
N ALA A 25 -19.26 6.37 -3.75
CA ALA A 25 -18.20 6.66 -2.81
C ALA A 25 -17.75 5.35 -2.14
N VAL A 26 -16.47 5.03 -2.29
CA VAL A 26 -15.84 3.80 -1.78
C VAL A 26 -14.65 4.20 -0.91
N PRO A 27 -14.82 4.32 0.41
CA PRO A 27 -13.74 4.70 1.32
C PRO A 27 -12.62 3.65 1.40
N GLU A 28 -12.93 2.37 1.23
CA GLU A 28 -11.96 1.28 1.23
C GLU A 28 -12.11 0.44 -0.05
N LEU A 29 -11.06 0.39 -0.87
CA LEU A 29 -11.00 -0.50 -2.03
C LEU A 29 -10.07 -1.67 -1.72
N ARG A 30 -10.50 -2.88 -2.04
CA ARG A 30 -9.69 -4.10 -1.96
C ARG A 30 -9.58 -4.72 -3.33
N CYS A 31 -8.36 -4.81 -3.84
CA CYS A 31 -8.05 -5.50 -5.09
C CYS A 31 -7.42 -6.84 -4.73
N SER A 32 -7.98 -7.93 -5.26
CA SER A 32 -7.42 -9.27 -5.11
C SER A 32 -6.99 -9.79 -6.48
N GLY A 33 -5.73 -10.21 -6.61
CA GLY A 33 -5.15 -10.58 -7.90
C GLY A 33 -4.70 -9.38 -8.73
N THR A 34 -4.27 -9.66 -9.94
CA THR A 34 -3.84 -8.64 -10.91
C THR A 34 -5.03 -7.82 -11.40
N VAL A 35 -5.03 -6.52 -11.10
CA VAL A 35 -6.06 -5.57 -11.57
C VAL A 35 -5.41 -4.46 -12.37
N ASP A 36 -5.59 -4.47 -13.68
CA ASP A 36 -5.07 -3.43 -14.57
C ASP A 36 -5.83 -2.11 -14.43
N GLY A 37 -5.15 -1.01 -14.75
CA GLY A 37 -5.74 0.33 -14.81
C GLY A 37 -5.96 0.99 -13.45
N LEU A 38 -5.29 0.52 -12.40
CA LEU A 38 -5.39 1.10 -11.05
C LEU A 38 -4.92 2.55 -11.03
N ALA A 39 -3.82 2.88 -11.70
CA ALA A 39 -3.26 4.24 -11.72
C ALA A 39 -4.27 5.28 -12.22
N GLU A 40 -5.05 4.95 -13.25
CA GLU A 40 -6.08 5.83 -13.83
C GLU A 40 -7.39 5.81 -13.03
N ALA A 41 -7.71 4.69 -12.39
CA ALA A 41 -8.96 4.49 -11.66
C ALA A 41 -8.94 5.09 -10.26
N LEU A 42 -7.87 4.90 -9.49
CA LEU A 42 -7.81 5.27 -8.07
C LEU A 42 -8.09 6.76 -7.82
N PRO A 43 -7.54 7.73 -8.60
CA PRO A 43 -7.84 9.15 -8.41
C PRO A 43 -9.30 9.52 -8.68
N ARG A 44 -10.03 8.68 -9.43
CA ARG A 44 -11.42 8.91 -9.84
C ARG A 44 -12.43 8.31 -8.87
N LEU A 45 -12.00 7.52 -7.89
CA LEU A 45 -12.87 6.91 -6.89
C LEU A 45 -13.18 7.91 -5.76
N PRO A 46 -14.43 8.37 -5.64
CA PRO A 46 -14.77 9.41 -4.68
C PRO A 46 -14.63 8.88 -3.25
N GLY A 47 -13.94 9.66 -2.41
CA GLY A 47 -13.81 9.39 -0.98
C GLY A 47 -12.86 8.24 -0.61
N LEU A 48 -12.07 7.70 -1.55
CA LEU A 48 -11.10 6.64 -1.29
C LEU A 48 -10.06 7.08 -0.26
N ARG A 49 -9.99 6.35 0.87
CA ARG A 49 -9.08 6.60 1.99
C ARG A 49 -8.16 5.43 2.30
N SER A 50 -8.57 4.21 1.94
CA SER A 50 -7.80 3.00 2.16
C SER A 50 -7.77 2.14 0.90
N LEU A 51 -6.58 1.68 0.53
CA LEU A 51 -6.37 0.73 -0.55
C LEU A 51 -5.72 -0.54 0.02
N VAL A 52 -6.27 -1.69 -0.33
CA VAL A 52 -5.67 -2.99 -0.07
C VAL A 52 -5.41 -3.65 -1.41
N LEU A 53 -4.15 -3.98 -1.72
CA LEU A 53 -3.82 -4.88 -2.82
C LEU A 53 -3.42 -6.22 -2.20
N SER A 54 -4.02 -7.31 -2.67
CA SER A 54 -3.73 -8.64 -2.16
C SER A 54 -3.60 -9.67 -3.26
N ASP A 55 -2.81 -10.73 -3.03
CA ASP A 55 -2.70 -11.87 -3.93
C ASP A 55 -2.27 -11.51 -5.37
N ASP A 56 -1.47 -10.46 -5.53
CA ASP A 56 -0.98 -10.02 -6.82
C ASP A 56 0.50 -10.46 -7.01
N PRO A 57 0.74 -11.61 -7.68
CA PRO A 57 2.10 -12.06 -7.98
C PRO A 57 2.76 -11.24 -9.08
N SER A 58 2.01 -10.47 -9.87
CA SER A 58 2.55 -9.64 -10.94
C SER A 58 2.93 -8.22 -10.52
N LEU A 59 2.51 -7.80 -9.31
CA LEU A 59 2.80 -6.47 -8.79
C LEU A 59 4.28 -6.31 -8.46
N VAL A 60 5.03 -5.71 -9.38
CA VAL A 60 6.46 -5.39 -9.20
C VAL A 60 6.65 -3.98 -8.63
N ALA A 61 5.76 -3.06 -8.99
CA ALA A 61 5.75 -1.66 -8.59
C ALA A 61 4.34 -1.23 -8.17
N LEU A 62 4.25 -0.26 -7.27
CA LEU A 62 2.97 0.37 -6.93
C LEU A 62 2.39 1.14 -8.13
N PRO A 63 1.05 1.16 -8.30
CA PRO A 63 0.43 2.08 -9.25
C PRO A 63 0.70 3.53 -8.84
N GLU A 64 0.72 4.45 -9.81
CA GLU A 64 0.86 5.88 -9.52
C GLU A 64 -0.23 6.38 -8.56
N LEU A 65 0.16 7.13 -7.52
CA LEU A 65 -0.73 7.58 -6.45
C LEU A 65 -0.86 9.11 -6.35
N ALA A 66 -0.16 9.89 -7.17
CA ALA A 66 -0.15 11.36 -7.11
C ALA A 66 -1.55 12.01 -7.10
N GLY A 67 -2.52 11.42 -7.80
CA GLY A 67 -3.90 11.90 -7.88
C GLY A 67 -4.78 11.50 -6.67
N CYS A 68 -4.33 10.58 -5.82
CA CYS A 68 -5.13 9.99 -4.74
C CYS A 68 -5.07 10.85 -3.46
N ARG A 69 -5.49 12.12 -3.52
CA ARG A 69 -5.32 13.11 -2.44
C ARG A 69 -5.96 12.75 -1.11
N SER A 70 -7.00 11.92 -1.11
CA SER A 70 -7.69 11.47 0.11
C SER A 70 -7.13 10.16 0.67
N LEU A 71 -6.27 9.45 -0.07
CA LEU A 71 -5.75 8.15 0.31
C LEU A 71 -4.78 8.30 1.48
N ARG A 72 -5.05 7.62 2.60
CA ARG A 72 -4.25 7.68 3.83
C ARG A 72 -3.62 6.34 4.20
N SER A 73 -4.25 5.24 3.82
CA SER A 73 -3.79 3.90 4.17
C SER A 73 -3.56 3.06 2.93
N LEU A 74 -2.41 2.39 2.87
CA LEU A 74 -2.09 1.40 1.85
C LEU A 74 -1.68 0.10 2.55
N ARG A 75 -2.33 -1.00 2.18
CA ARG A 75 -1.97 -2.35 2.63
C ARG A 75 -1.67 -3.24 1.45
N LEU A 76 -0.57 -3.97 1.53
CA LEU A 76 -0.10 -4.90 0.51
C LEU A 76 0.02 -6.28 1.13
N LEU A 77 -0.76 -7.24 0.64
CA LEU A 77 -0.83 -8.57 1.20
C LEU A 77 -0.44 -9.62 0.15
N ARG A 78 0.55 -10.46 0.43
CA ARG A 78 0.94 -11.54 -0.50
C ARG A 78 1.23 -11.02 -1.92
N CYS A 79 2.00 -9.93 -2.00
CA CYS A 79 2.56 -9.37 -3.25
C CYS A 79 4.07 -9.66 -3.30
N PRO A 80 4.49 -10.90 -3.64
CA PRO A 80 5.86 -11.38 -3.42
C PRO A 80 6.93 -10.71 -4.30
N ASN A 81 6.53 -10.13 -5.43
CA ASN A 81 7.44 -9.54 -6.41
C ASN A 81 7.57 -8.01 -6.26
N LEU A 82 6.87 -7.41 -5.31
CA LEU A 82 6.91 -5.97 -5.09
C LEU A 82 8.30 -5.54 -4.60
N ARG A 83 8.90 -4.60 -5.34
CA ARG A 83 10.23 -4.05 -5.02
C ARG A 83 10.28 -2.54 -5.14
N ASP A 84 9.43 -1.96 -5.97
CA ASP A 84 9.40 -0.53 -6.22
C ASP A 84 8.23 0.14 -5.48
N LEU A 85 8.58 1.07 -4.59
CA LEU A 85 7.65 1.85 -3.78
C LEU A 85 7.73 3.36 -4.09
N THR A 86 8.39 3.77 -5.18
CA THR A 86 8.63 5.17 -5.54
C THR A 86 7.34 5.96 -5.74
N ALA A 87 6.23 5.32 -6.16
CA ALA A 87 4.91 5.95 -6.23
C ALA A 87 4.40 6.51 -4.89
N LEU A 88 5.00 6.09 -3.76
CA LEU A 88 4.70 6.69 -2.47
C LEU A 88 5.21 8.12 -2.37
N GLU A 89 6.32 8.48 -3.05
CA GLU A 89 6.98 9.80 -3.03
C GLU A 89 6.06 10.95 -3.47
N SER A 90 5.10 10.67 -4.34
CA SER A 90 4.11 11.63 -4.82
C SER A 90 2.75 11.50 -4.11
N SER A 91 2.61 10.56 -3.18
CA SER A 91 1.34 10.15 -2.58
C SER A 91 0.96 10.94 -1.31
N ALA A 92 -0.30 10.82 -0.89
CA ALA A 92 -0.80 11.34 0.39
C ALA A 92 -0.88 10.27 1.50
N VAL A 93 -0.35 9.06 1.25
CA VAL A 93 -0.41 7.91 2.15
C VAL A 93 0.35 8.20 3.42
N MET A 94 -0.24 7.91 4.58
CA MET A 94 0.37 8.10 5.90
C MET A 94 0.69 6.76 6.59
N PHE A 95 -0.05 5.71 6.26
CA PHE A 95 0.07 4.39 6.85
C PHE A 95 0.33 3.36 5.75
N LEU A 96 1.45 2.65 5.87
CA LEU A 96 1.85 1.58 4.98
C LEU A 96 1.99 0.28 5.76
N ASP A 97 1.38 -0.80 5.26
CA ASP A 97 1.42 -2.13 5.86
C ASP A 97 1.73 -3.15 4.75
N ILE A 98 2.84 -3.87 4.85
CA ILE A 98 3.26 -4.87 3.86
C ILE A 98 3.49 -6.23 4.53
N ASP A 99 2.71 -7.24 4.12
CA ASP A 99 2.75 -8.60 4.68
C ASP A 99 2.55 -9.70 3.61
N PRO A 100 3.56 -10.53 3.30
CA PRO A 100 4.92 -10.45 3.78
C PRO A 100 5.75 -9.42 3.00
N TRP A 101 6.67 -8.72 3.68
CA TRP A 101 7.79 -8.04 3.06
C TRP A 101 8.84 -9.08 2.62
N PRO A 102 9.38 -9.02 1.37
CA PRO A 102 10.23 -10.07 0.77
C PRO A 102 11.64 -10.22 1.38
N ASN A 103 11.81 -9.89 2.66
CA ASN A 103 13.09 -9.92 3.39
C ASN A 103 14.21 -9.08 2.73
N LEU A 104 13.84 -8.05 1.96
CA LEU A 104 14.77 -7.08 1.38
C LEU A 104 15.15 -6.00 2.41
N PRO A 105 16.30 -5.31 2.25
CA PRO A 105 16.56 -4.06 2.96
C PRO A 105 15.39 -3.08 2.80
N VAL A 106 15.15 -2.26 3.82
CA VAL A 106 14.14 -1.19 3.72
C VAL A 106 14.57 -0.22 2.62
N PRO A 107 13.75 0.01 1.58
CA PRO A 107 14.08 0.94 0.51
C PRO A 107 14.34 2.34 1.06
N ASP A 108 15.34 3.03 0.53
CA ASP A 108 15.67 4.40 0.94
C ASP A 108 14.54 5.39 0.62
N ASP A 109 13.72 5.09 -0.39
CA ASP A 109 12.53 5.88 -0.76
C ASP A 109 11.56 6.00 0.44
N LEU A 110 11.40 4.92 1.21
CA LEU A 110 10.61 4.96 2.46
C LEU A 110 11.22 5.88 3.51
N ARG A 111 12.53 6.12 3.50
CA ARG A 111 13.19 7.06 4.43
C ARG A 111 13.07 8.51 3.95
N ARG A 112 12.90 8.72 2.64
CA ARG A 112 12.73 10.05 2.02
C ARG A 112 11.29 10.56 2.12
N THR A 113 10.32 9.67 2.24
CA THR A 113 8.89 9.97 2.35
C THR A 113 8.49 10.43 3.76
N ARG A 114 8.88 11.66 4.13
CA ARG A 114 8.70 12.22 5.49
C ARG A 114 7.25 12.42 5.94
N TRP A 115 6.28 12.33 5.03
CA TRP A 115 4.84 12.39 5.39
C TRP A 115 4.28 11.03 5.82
N LEU A 116 4.97 9.93 5.56
CA LEU A 116 4.60 8.65 6.13
C LEU A 116 4.71 8.77 7.65
N SER A 117 3.64 8.42 8.35
CA SER A 117 3.62 8.41 9.81
C SER A 117 4.12 7.07 10.32
N ARG A 118 3.64 5.96 9.71
CA ARG A 118 3.98 4.60 10.11
C ARG A 118 4.12 3.70 8.91
N VAL A 119 5.18 2.90 8.94
CA VAL A 119 5.42 1.80 8.01
C VAL A 119 5.58 0.52 8.81
N ASP A 120 4.69 -0.45 8.61
CA ASP A 120 4.80 -1.79 9.15
C ASP A 120 5.22 -2.78 8.04
N LEU A 121 6.39 -3.42 8.21
CA LEU A 121 6.91 -4.45 7.31
C LEU A 121 6.91 -5.79 8.06
N VAL A 122 6.08 -6.74 7.62
CA VAL A 122 5.96 -8.07 8.24
C VAL A 122 6.82 -9.06 7.46
N THR A 123 7.95 -9.49 8.01
CA THR A 123 8.86 -10.43 7.35
C THR A 123 8.54 -11.88 7.72
N GLY A 124 8.53 -12.78 6.73
CA GLY A 124 8.32 -14.21 6.90
C GLY A 124 9.60 -15.04 7.18
N GLY A 125 10.80 -14.45 7.06
CA GLY A 125 12.08 -15.17 7.18
C GLY A 125 13.08 -14.57 8.19
N PRO A 126 14.31 -15.14 8.29
CA PRO A 126 15.38 -14.57 9.10
C PRO A 126 15.72 -13.15 8.61
N ARG A 127 15.98 -12.23 9.54
CA ARG A 127 16.34 -10.84 9.19
C ARG A 127 17.55 -10.87 8.27
N PRO A 128 17.57 -10.17 7.12
CA PRO A 128 18.83 -9.87 6.46
C PRO A 128 19.73 -9.17 7.49
N ARG A 129 21.04 -9.45 7.47
CA ARG A 129 22.01 -8.82 8.38
C ARG A 129 21.98 -7.31 8.14
N GLN A 130 21.14 -6.61 8.88
CA GLN A 130 21.14 -5.15 8.90
C GLN A 130 22.44 -4.76 9.60
N GLY A 131 23.36 -4.13 8.84
CA GLY A 131 24.46 -3.40 9.46
C GLY A 131 23.88 -2.48 10.53
N ALA A 132 24.52 -2.42 11.69
CA ALA A 132 24.05 -1.72 12.88
C ALA A 132 23.43 -0.37 12.51
N VAL A 133 22.10 -0.29 12.63
CA VAL A 133 21.40 0.98 12.51
C VAL A 133 21.68 1.70 13.82
N PRO A 134 22.36 2.86 13.82
CA PRO A 134 22.64 3.55 15.06
C PRO A 134 21.31 3.87 15.76
N ALA A 135 21.30 3.67 17.08
CA ALA A 135 20.17 3.99 17.93
C ALA A 135 20.00 5.52 17.97
N GLN A 136 19.34 6.07 16.94
CA GLN A 136 18.93 7.47 16.96
C GLN A 136 17.71 7.59 17.88
N LEU A 137 17.96 8.00 19.13
CA LEU A 137 16.94 8.58 20.01
C LEU A 137 16.49 9.92 19.39
N GLY A 138 15.36 9.88 18.70
CA GLY A 138 14.64 11.02 18.18
C GLY A 138 13.40 10.52 17.45
N ALA A 139 12.31 11.29 17.44
CA ALA A 139 11.14 10.95 16.62
C ALA A 139 11.52 11.09 15.14
N VAL A 140 12.16 10.05 14.57
CA VAL A 140 12.52 9.99 13.17
C VAL A 140 11.29 9.56 12.39
N PHE A 141 10.73 10.47 11.61
CA PHE A 141 9.64 10.16 10.69
C PHE A 141 10.20 9.76 9.32
N PRO A 142 9.65 8.72 8.68
CA PRO A 142 8.58 7.83 9.17
C PRO A 142 9.00 6.87 10.28
N GLU A 143 8.03 6.49 11.13
CA GLU A 143 8.21 5.38 12.08
C GLU A 143 8.18 4.04 11.32
N ILE A 144 9.35 3.47 11.04
CA ILE A 144 9.48 2.19 10.33
C ILE A 144 9.61 1.04 11.34
N ARG A 145 8.63 0.15 11.35
CA ARG A 145 8.53 -1.03 12.21
C ARG A 145 8.69 -2.29 11.37
N ILE A 146 9.66 -3.12 11.72
CA ILE A 146 9.86 -4.43 11.09
C ILE A 146 9.43 -5.50 12.09
N ARG A 147 8.34 -6.19 11.78
CA ARG A 147 7.75 -7.25 12.61
C ARG A 147 8.00 -8.60 11.98
N ARG A 148 8.13 -9.63 12.82
CA ARG A 148 8.14 -11.01 12.36
C ARG A 148 6.73 -11.56 12.35
N ARG A 149 6.38 -12.30 11.31
CA ARG A 149 5.19 -13.14 11.35
C ARG A 149 5.43 -14.22 12.41
N LEU A 150 4.74 -14.14 13.54
CA LEU A 150 4.74 -15.23 14.52
C LEU A 150 4.05 -16.41 13.83
N HIS A 151 4.82 -17.46 13.56
CA HIS A 151 4.26 -18.73 13.11
C HIS A 151 3.64 -19.36 14.36
N GLY A 152 2.32 -19.40 14.41
CA GLY A 152 1.53 -20.20 15.34
C GLY A 152 0.96 -21.39 14.60
#